data_AF-A0A9X8RDL3-F1
#
_entry.id   AF-A0A9X8RDL3-F1
#
_cell.length_a   1.000
_cell.length_b   1.000
_cell.length_c   1.000
_cell.angle_alpha   90.00
_cell.angle_beta   90.00
_cell.angle_gamma   90.00
#
_symmetry.space_group_name_H-M   'P 1'
#
loop_
_entity.id
_entity.type
_entity.pdbx_description
1 polymer ?
#
loop_
_entity_poly.entity_id
_entity_poly.type
_entity_poly.pdbx_seq_one_letter_code
_entity_poly.pdbx_strand_id
1 'polypeptide(L)' 'MMNLKDLRVLRGSINEDRHSMYKLAEKRGISDSQVIKVSQKLDRKIILLQKVIYDNQFL' A
#
# COMPACT_ATOMS: atom_id res chain seq x y z
N MET A 1 1.90 -12.44 14.97
CA MET A 1 2.87 -12.59 13.87
C MET A 1 2.08 -12.80 12.59
N MET A 2 2.29 -11.96 11.57
CA MET A 2 1.58 -12.05 10.29
C MET A 2 2.17 -13.21 9.47
N ASN A 3 1.34 -14.12 8.95
CA ASN A 3 1.84 -15.29 8.21
C ASN A 3 2.08 -14.97 6.72
N LEU A 4 2.64 -15.92 5.96
CA LEU A 4 2.96 -15.75 4.54
C LEU A 4 1.72 -15.44 3.68
N LYS A 5 0.56 -16.00 4.01
CA LYS A 5 -0.70 -15.75 3.31
C LYS A 5 -1.15 -14.31 3.52
N ASP A 6 -1.10 -13.84 4.76
CA ASP A 6 -1.46 -12.46 5.12
C ASP A 6 -0.52 -11.45 4.43
N LEU A 7 0.78 -11.75 4.39
CA LEU A 7 1.78 -10.96 3.65
C LEU A 7 1.47 -10.88 2.15
N ARG A 8 1.07 -12.00 1.54
CA ARG A 8 0.68 -12.05 0.12
C ARG A 8 -0.56 -11.20 -0.14
N VAL A 9 -1.56 -11.25 0.73
CA VAL A 9 -2.77 -10.42 0.65
C VAL A 9 -2.43 -8.95 0.80
N LEU A 10 -1.60 -8.58 1.78
CA LEU A 10 -1.16 -7.20 1.98
C LEU A 10 -0.46 -6.66 0.74
N ARG A 11 0.51 -7.40 0.19
CA ARG A 11 1.23 -7.04 -1.04
C ARG A 11 0.30 -6.90 -2.24
N GLY A 12 -0.67 -7.81 -2.40
CA GLY A 12 -1.69 -7.72 -3.44
C GLY A 12 -2.49 -6.41 -3.33
N SER A 13 -2.98 -6.11 -2.13
CA SER A 13 -3.77 -4.90 -1.88
C SER A 13 -2.98 -3.59 -2.07
N ILE A 14 -1.66 -3.60 -1.87
CA ILE A 14 -0.76 -2.46 -2.16
C ILE A 14 -0.69 -2.21 -3.67
N ASN A 15 -0.58 -3.28 -4.46
CA ASN A 15 -0.54 -3.18 -5.91
C ASN A 15 -1.87 -2.67 -6.49
N GLU A 16 -3.00 -3.13 -5.94
CA GLU A 16 -4.33 -2.66 -6.33
C GLU A 16 -4.54 -1.18 -6.02
N ASP A 17 -4.18 -0.75 -4.80
CA ASP A 17 -4.28 0.66 -4.41
C ASP A 17 -3.35 1.55 -5.26
N ARG A 18 -2.12 1.08 -5.57
CA ARG A 18 -1.19 1.78 -6.45
C ARG A 18 -1.75 1.96 -7.86
N HIS A 19 -2.29 0.90 -8.46
CA HIS A 19 -2.92 0.96 -9.78
C HIS A 19 -4.11 1.92 -9.80
N SER A 20 -4.94 1.85 -8.77
CA SER A 20 -6.09 2.74 -8.61
C SER A 20 -5.67 4.21 -8.46
N MET A 21 -4.61 4.47 -7.69
CA MET A 21 -4.05 5.81 -7.52
C MET A 21 -3.54 6.37 -8.85
N TYR A 22 -2.77 5.60 -9.63
CA TYR A 22 -2.26 6.05 -10.93
C TYR A 22 -3.37 6.37 -11.91
N LYS A 23 -4.37 5.48 -12.05
CA LYS A 23 -5.55 5.73 -12.89
C LYS A 23 -6.32 6.98 -12.48
N LEU A 24 -6.37 7.26 -11.17
CA LEU A 24 -7.07 8.43 -10.64
C LEU A 24 -6.26 9.71 -10.86
N ALA A 25 -4.94 9.65 -10.64
CA ALA A 25 -4.02 10.76 -10.84
C ALA A 25 -3.91 11.16 -12.32
N GLU A 26 -3.94 10.19 -13.24
CA GLU A 26 -3.99 10.45 -14.68
C GLU A 26 -5.22 11.29 -15.05
N LYS A 27 -6.36 11.05 -14.39
CA LYS A 27 -7.63 11.73 -14.69
C LYS A 27 -7.81 13.06 -13.95
N ARG A 28 -7.26 13.19 -12.74
CA ARG A 28 -7.60 14.30 -11.83
C ARG A 28 -6.39 15.10 -11.34
N GLY A 29 -5.18 14.66 -11.66
CA GLY A 29 -3.94 15.25 -11.17
C GLY A 29 -3.56 14.75 -9.77
N ILE A 30 -2.27 14.88 -9.44
CA ILE A 30 -1.69 14.37 -8.19
C ILE A 30 -2.19 15.11 -6.94
N SER A 31 -2.61 16.37 -7.10
CA SER A 31 -3.10 17.21 -6.01
C SER A 31 -4.61 17.03 -5.75
N ASP A 32 -5.30 16.18 -6.51
CA ASP A 32 -6.70 15.89 -6.27
C ASP A 32 -6.90 15.22 -4.91
N SER A 33 -7.92 15.67 -4.17
CA SER A 33 -8.19 15.20 -2.80
C SER A 33 -8.41 13.69 -2.70
N GLN A 34 -8.95 13.03 -3.75
CA GLN A 34 -9.16 11.59 -3.75
C GLN A 34 -7.84 10.86 -4.04
N VAL A 35 -6.98 11.41 -4.90
CA VAL A 35 -5.63 10.87 -5.13
C VAL A 35 -4.82 10.92 -3.84
N ILE A 36 -4.87 12.04 -3.11
CA ILE A 36 -4.20 12.19 -1.81
C ILE A 36 -4.70 11.15 -0.81
N LYS A 37 -6.02 10.94 -0.71
CA LYS A 37 -6.60 9.91 0.19
C LYS A 37 -6.12 8.50 -0.14
N VAL A 38 -6.07 8.15 -1.42
CA VAL A 38 -5.56 6.83 -1.85
C VAL A 38 -4.05 6.72 -1.57
N SER A 39 -3.26 7.76 -1.81
CA SER A 39 -1.83 7.81 -1.48
C SER A 39 -1.59 7.58 0.01
N GLN A 40 -2.32 8.28 0.89
CA GLN A 40 -2.19 8.10 2.34
C GLN A 40 -2.56 6.68 2.80
N LYS A 41 -3.57 6.06 2.18
CA LYS A 41 -3.92 4.65 2.44
C LYS A 41 -2.79 3.72 1.99
N LEU A 42 -2.21 3.97 0.82
CA LEU A 42 -1.09 3.21 0.28
C LEU A 42 0.13 3.29 1.20
N ASP A 43 0.48 4.48 1.68
CA ASP A 43 1.60 4.72 2.60
C ASP A 43 1.46 3.90 3.88
N ARG A 44 0.25 3.89 4.49
CA ARG A 44 -0.01 3.09 5.69
C ARG A 44 0.22 1.60 5.47
N LYS A 45 -0.17 1.08 4.31
CA LYS A 45 0.03 -0.33 3.96
C LYS A 45 1.50 -0.65 3.71
N ILE A 46 2.24 0.25 3.07
CA ILE A 46 3.69 0.11 2.85
C ILE A 46 4.42 0.08 4.20
N ILE A 47 4.08 0.98 5.12
CA ILE A 47 4.65 1.01 6.47
C ILE A 47 4.36 -0.30 7.21
N LEU A 48 3.13 -0.82 7.12
CA LEU A 48 2.79 -2.11 7.73
C LEU A 48 3.63 -3.25 7.15
N LEU A 49 3.78 -3.30 5.82
CA LEU A 49 4.59 -4.32 5.15
C LEU A 49 6.07 -4.23 5.59
N GLN A 50 6.62 -3.02 5.68
CA GLN A 50 7.99 -2.78 6.14
C GLN A 50 8.19 -3.25 7.59
N LYS A 51 7.25 -2.94 8.49
CA LYS A 51 7.29 -3.42 9.88
C LYS A 51 7.30 -4.94 9.93
N VAL A 52 6.40 -5.60 9.19
CA VAL A 52 6.34 -7.06 9.18
C VAL A 52 7.62 -7.66 8.60
N ILE A 53 8.18 -7.12 7.52
CA ILE A 53 9.45 -7.60 6.97
C ILE A 53 10.59 -7.45 8.00
N TYR A 54 10.67 -6.29 8.66
CA TYR A 54 11.68 -6.01 9.68
C TYR A 54 11.54 -6.96 10.88
N ASP A 55 10.33 -7.14 11.40
CA ASP A 55 10.05 -8.03 12.53
C ASP A 55 10.33 -9.51 12.21
N ASN A 56 10.29 -9.89 10.92
CA ASN A 56 10.64 -11.24 10.44
C ASN A 56 12.10 -11.37 9.97
N GLN A 57 12.90 -10.28 9.94
CA GLN A 57 14.33 -10.32 9.59
C GLN A 57 15.24 -10.71 10.78
N PHE A 58 14.71 -10.69 12.01
CA PHE A 58 15.43 -11.03 13.24
C PHE A 58 15.05 -12.40 13.84
N LEU A 59 14.43 -13.28 13.04
CA LEU A 59 14.13 -14.67 13.38
C LEU A 59 14.77 -15.59 12.34
#